data_AF-A0A3A6VXS0-F1
#
_entry.id   AF-A0A3A6VXS0-F1
#
_cell.length_a   1.000
_cell.length_b   1.000
_cell.length_c   1.000
_cell.angle_alpha   90.00
_cell.angle_beta   90.00
_cell.angle_gamma   90.00
#
_symmetry.space_group_name_H-M   'P 1'
#
loop_
_entity.id
_entity.type
_entity.pdbx_description
1 polymer ?
#
loop_
_entity_poly.entity_id
_entity_poly.type
_entity_poly.pdbx_seq_one_letter_code
_entity_poly.pdbx_strand_id
1 'polypeptide(L)'
;AWNISTNGGTATKVSGGNTVDLINGENIEITQDSTDGKKITIKTKKDLTVDSVTAGNTVINTSGLTNGTTAITGTGITTDKVTIGGLSIDKTAGINAGNKAITNVGTGIVANSNADNSNVANIGDVKTIANDAVANLSTNLGVTDGTNNGTVNLKTEKLKVVGTGAATATVNGQTVIVDVAKGTLAANAATGALTGTAGVVDANDMATAVNTAITKAVDNATGTQALNLTDGTNTGSVKLSTQTLSVSGTNGVQATVGGQGITIGLDTATKNLISNSSTAVDTLGKNTFTLKADSTDTTAQALNKSGGLAFKVAGDGDLVSTSATTDTVNVTIKKGTLSTNADGTINKATDGVVTTDNMTTVVNDAITKAVTSAKDGSAWNISTNGGTATKVSGGNTVDLINGDNIEITQDGTDG
;
A
#
# COMPACT_ATOMS: atom_id res chain seq x y z
N ALA A 1 -92.63 -42.50 138.73
CA ALA A 1 -91.96 -43.04 137.53
C ALA A 1 -92.35 -42.18 136.34
N TRP A 2 -91.42 -41.92 135.43
CA TRP A 2 -91.65 -41.16 134.19
C TRP A 2 -91.00 -41.92 133.03
N ASN A 3 -91.28 -41.56 131.77
CA ASN A 3 -90.68 -42.20 130.61
C ASN A 3 -89.76 -41.21 129.88
N ILE A 4 -88.60 -41.68 129.41
CA ILE A 4 -87.67 -40.90 128.57
C ILE A 4 -87.66 -41.42 127.13
N SER A 5 -87.68 -40.52 126.15
CA SER A 5 -87.40 -40.82 124.73
C SER A 5 -86.50 -39.74 124.13
N THR A 6 -85.59 -40.14 123.24
CA THR A 6 -84.66 -39.23 122.54
C THR A 6 -84.96 -39.24 121.05
N ASN A 7 -85.08 -38.06 120.43
CA ASN A 7 -85.36 -37.89 119.00
C ASN A 7 -86.56 -38.70 118.47
N GLY A 8 -87.62 -38.85 119.28
CA GLY A 8 -88.82 -39.60 118.91
C GLY A 8 -88.69 -41.13 118.94
N GLY A 9 -87.62 -41.68 119.53
CA GLY A 9 -87.45 -43.12 119.74
C GLY A 9 -88.39 -43.73 120.79
N THR A 10 -88.30 -45.05 120.98
CA THR A 10 -89.12 -45.79 121.96
C THR A 10 -88.91 -45.28 123.38
N ALA A 11 -90.00 -45.09 124.12
CA ALA A 11 -89.96 -44.56 125.48
C ALA A 11 -89.50 -45.63 126.49
N THR A 12 -88.48 -45.31 127.29
CA THR A 12 -87.96 -46.17 128.35
C THR A 12 -88.48 -45.68 129.70
N LYS A 13 -89.03 -46.58 130.53
CA LYS A 13 -89.57 -46.24 131.85
C LYS A 13 -88.46 -46.04 132.87
N VAL A 14 -88.40 -44.86 133.47
CA VAL A 14 -87.54 -44.48 134.59
C VAL A 14 -88.35 -44.55 135.88
N SER A 15 -88.12 -45.60 136.66
CA SER A 15 -88.79 -45.84 137.94
C SER A 15 -88.10 -45.11 139.10
N GLY A 16 -88.73 -45.08 140.28
CA GLY A 16 -88.12 -44.47 141.47
C GLY A 16 -86.80 -45.16 141.83
N GLY A 17 -85.73 -44.39 141.97
CA GLY A 17 -84.37 -44.89 142.21
C GLY A 17 -83.53 -45.19 140.95
N ASN A 18 -84.07 -45.04 139.74
CA ASN A 18 -83.27 -45.14 138.51
C ASN A 18 -82.46 -43.87 138.23
N THR A 19 -81.29 -44.04 137.60
CA THR A 19 -80.42 -42.95 137.14
C THR A 19 -80.48 -42.84 135.62
N VAL A 20 -80.37 -41.61 135.10
CA VAL A 20 -80.23 -41.33 133.66
C VAL A 20 -78.92 -40.59 133.46
N ASP A 21 -78.02 -41.17 132.67
CA ASP A 21 -76.72 -40.58 132.38
C ASP A 21 -76.75 -39.83 131.05
N LEU A 22 -76.24 -38.59 131.05
CA LEU A 22 -75.99 -37.81 129.85
C LEU A 22 -74.48 -37.82 129.58
N ILE A 23 -74.07 -38.39 128.44
CA ILE A 23 -72.67 -38.60 128.08
C ILE A 23 -72.26 -37.60 126.99
N ASN A 24 -71.04 -37.08 127.08
CA ASN A 24 -70.45 -36.19 126.08
C ASN A 24 -70.35 -36.86 124.71
N GLY A 25 -70.69 -36.12 123.65
CA GLY A 25 -70.35 -36.48 122.28
C GLY A 25 -68.97 -35.94 121.86
N GLU A 26 -68.58 -36.17 120.60
CA GLU A 26 -67.31 -35.65 120.07
C GLU A 26 -67.24 -34.12 120.14
N ASN A 27 -68.32 -33.43 119.76
CA ASN A 27 -68.38 -31.96 119.68
C ASN A 27 -69.21 -31.28 120.76
N ILE A 28 -69.88 -32.07 121.62
CA ILE A 28 -70.78 -31.57 122.68
C ILE A 28 -70.16 -31.88 124.05
N GLU A 29 -70.04 -30.84 124.88
CA GLU A 29 -69.63 -30.94 126.28
C GLU A 29 -70.85 -30.72 127.18
N ILE A 30 -71.13 -31.73 128.00
CA ILE A 30 -72.19 -31.75 129.01
C ILE A 30 -71.51 -31.73 130.37
N THR A 31 -71.90 -30.78 131.20
CA THR A 31 -71.40 -30.65 132.57
C THR A 31 -72.57 -30.47 133.52
N GLN A 32 -72.50 -31.12 134.67
CA GLN A 32 -73.41 -30.88 135.78
C GLN A 32 -72.75 -29.89 136.73
N ASP A 33 -73.51 -28.89 137.16
CA ASP A 33 -73.02 -27.91 138.12
C ASP A 33 -72.68 -28.61 139.45
N SER A 34 -71.46 -28.41 139.94
CA SER A 34 -70.95 -29.08 141.14
C SER A 34 -71.59 -28.56 142.44
N THR A 35 -72.25 -27.41 142.40
CA THR A 35 -72.93 -26.77 143.54
C THR A 35 -74.45 -26.95 143.51
N ASP A 36 -75.06 -26.99 142.33
CA ASP A 36 -76.44 -27.41 142.14
C ASP A 36 -76.54 -28.55 141.12
N GLY A 37 -76.49 -29.79 141.62
CA GLY A 37 -76.62 -31.00 140.80
C GLY A 37 -77.93 -31.12 140.01
N LYS A 38 -78.86 -30.17 140.12
CA LYS A 38 -80.06 -30.10 139.26
C LYS A 38 -79.85 -29.28 137.98
N LYS A 39 -78.72 -28.58 137.84
CA LYS A 39 -78.39 -27.74 136.68
C LYS A 39 -77.40 -28.44 135.75
N ILE A 40 -77.82 -28.64 134.51
CA ILE A 40 -77.00 -29.20 133.44
C ILE A 40 -76.68 -28.09 132.45
N THR A 41 -75.40 -27.94 132.08
CA THR A 41 -74.95 -27.05 131.01
C THR A 41 -74.51 -27.89 129.82
N ILE A 42 -75.06 -27.58 128.65
CA ILE A 42 -74.70 -28.20 127.38
C ILE A 42 -74.09 -27.10 126.50
N LYS A 43 -72.88 -27.32 126.00
CA LYS A 43 -72.18 -26.38 125.11
C LYS A 43 -71.44 -27.14 124.01
N THR A 44 -71.09 -26.45 122.93
CA THR A 44 -70.15 -26.97 121.95
C THR A 44 -68.72 -26.88 122.49
N LYS A 45 -67.83 -27.76 122.04
CA LYS A 45 -66.39 -27.58 122.25
C LYS A 45 -65.88 -26.35 121.48
N LYS A 46 -64.72 -25.82 121.88
CA LYS A 46 -64.06 -24.69 121.17
C LYS A 46 -63.56 -25.12 119.79
N ASP A 47 -62.96 -26.30 119.73
CA ASP A 47 -62.51 -26.93 118.51
C ASP A 47 -63.51 -28.02 118.13
N LEU A 48 -63.99 -27.97 116.88
CA LEU A 48 -64.98 -28.89 116.35
C LEU A 48 -64.33 -29.74 115.27
N THR A 49 -64.54 -31.06 115.35
CA THR A 49 -64.20 -31.98 114.26
C THR A 49 -65.47 -32.25 113.47
N VAL A 50 -65.53 -31.77 112.22
CA VAL A 50 -66.68 -31.92 111.34
C VAL A 50 -66.23 -32.16 109.91
N ASP A 51 -67.02 -32.88 109.12
CA ASP A 51 -66.73 -33.12 107.69
C ASP A 51 -66.89 -31.84 106.86
N SER A 52 -67.88 -31.03 107.23
CA SER A 52 -68.14 -29.74 106.58
C SER A 52 -68.86 -28.76 107.49
N VAL A 53 -68.62 -27.48 107.25
CA VAL A 53 -69.40 -26.35 107.76
C VAL A 53 -69.96 -25.58 106.57
N THR A 54 -71.28 -25.49 106.50
CA THR A 54 -71.99 -24.68 105.49
C THR A 54 -72.57 -23.43 106.14
N ALA A 55 -72.12 -22.26 105.71
CA ALA A 55 -72.60 -20.96 106.13
C ALA A 55 -73.09 -20.16 104.92
N GLY A 56 -74.39 -20.26 104.62
CA GLY A 56 -74.96 -19.72 103.38
C GLY A 56 -74.35 -20.41 102.16
N ASN A 57 -73.78 -19.62 101.24
CA ASN A 57 -73.08 -20.15 100.05
C ASN A 57 -71.63 -20.57 100.32
N THR A 58 -71.11 -20.31 101.52
CA THR A 58 -69.74 -20.69 101.88
C THR A 58 -69.73 -22.10 102.46
N VAL A 59 -68.93 -22.98 101.87
CA VAL A 59 -68.69 -24.33 102.39
C VAL A 59 -67.22 -24.46 102.74
N ILE A 60 -66.94 -24.86 103.98
CA ILE A 60 -65.61 -25.30 104.41
C ILE A 60 -65.70 -26.81 104.62
N ASN A 61 -64.85 -27.58 103.96
CA ASN A 61 -64.78 -29.03 104.11
C ASN A 61 -63.34 -29.51 103.96
N THR A 62 -63.14 -30.82 103.89
CA THR A 62 -61.83 -31.45 103.72
C THR A 62 -61.09 -31.04 102.44
N SER A 63 -61.78 -30.49 101.43
CA SER A 63 -61.20 -30.00 100.18
C SER A 63 -60.82 -28.52 100.19
N GLY A 64 -61.18 -27.76 101.23
CA GLY A 64 -60.88 -26.34 101.38
C GLY A 64 -62.14 -25.47 101.58
N LEU A 65 -62.14 -24.28 100.99
CA LEU A 65 -63.25 -23.30 101.07
C LEU A 65 -63.83 -23.04 99.68
N THR A 66 -65.15 -23.07 99.54
CA THR A 66 -65.86 -22.64 98.33
C THR A 66 -66.88 -21.55 98.66
N ASN A 67 -67.00 -20.55 97.79
CA ASN A 67 -68.03 -19.52 97.82
C ASN A 67 -68.33 -19.05 96.38
N GLY A 68 -69.43 -19.55 95.82
CA GLY A 68 -69.80 -19.28 94.42
C GLY A 68 -68.72 -19.76 93.45
N THR A 69 -68.19 -18.84 92.64
CA THR A 69 -67.12 -19.13 91.67
C THR A 69 -65.71 -19.07 92.27
N THR A 70 -65.60 -18.72 93.56
CA THR A 70 -64.31 -18.70 94.27
C THR A 70 -64.12 -19.99 95.04
N ALA A 71 -62.99 -20.66 94.81
CA ALA A 71 -62.55 -21.80 95.60
C ALA A 71 -61.09 -21.62 96.02
N ILE A 72 -60.81 -21.93 97.28
CA ILE A 72 -59.47 -22.03 97.84
C ILE A 72 -59.26 -23.51 98.17
N THR A 73 -58.38 -24.17 97.43
CA THR A 73 -58.10 -25.60 97.56
C THR A 73 -56.61 -25.84 97.73
N GLY A 74 -56.20 -27.10 97.93
CA GLY A 74 -54.78 -27.48 97.99
C GLY A 74 -53.99 -27.20 96.70
N THR A 75 -54.65 -26.94 95.57
CA THR A 75 -53.99 -26.60 94.29
C THR A 75 -53.93 -25.11 93.99
N GLY A 76 -54.56 -24.27 94.82
CA GLY A 76 -54.52 -22.81 94.71
C GLY A 76 -55.88 -22.14 94.81
N ILE A 77 -55.98 -20.97 94.19
CA ILE A 77 -57.19 -20.15 94.18
C ILE A 77 -57.75 -20.13 92.75
N THR A 78 -58.99 -20.56 92.60
CA THR A 78 -59.76 -20.34 91.36
C THR A 78 -60.85 -19.32 91.64
N THR A 79 -60.90 -18.26 90.84
CA THR A 79 -61.98 -17.27 90.88
C THR A 79 -62.14 -16.66 89.50
N ASP A 80 -63.34 -16.23 89.14
CA ASP A 80 -63.57 -15.55 87.87
C ASP A 80 -63.03 -14.11 87.87
N LYS A 81 -62.85 -13.52 89.06
CA LYS A 81 -62.41 -12.13 89.20
C LYS A 81 -61.63 -11.87 90.49
N VAL A 82 -60.43 -11.33 90.34
CA VAL A 82 -59.66 -10.69 91.43
C VAL A 82 -59.70 -9.19 91.22
N THR A 83 -60.07 -8.42 92.24
CA THR A 83 -60.04 -6.95 92.20
C THR A 83 -59.27 -6.41 93.41
N ILE A 84 -58.21 -5.63 93.17
CA ILE A 84 -57.37 -5.01 94.19
C ILE A 84 -57.24 -3.53 93.87
N GLY A 85 -58.06 -2.69 94.51
CA GLY A 85 -58.17 -1.27 94.14
C GLY A 85 -58.58 -1.12 92.67
N GLY A 86 -57.74 -0.46 91.86
CA GLY A 86 -57.95 -0.30 90.41
C GLY A 86 -57.41 -1.43 89.53
N LEU A 87 -56.75 -2.44 90.10
CA LEU A 87 -56.21 -3.59 89.37
C LEU A 87 -57.26 -4.69 89.32
N SER A 88 -57.39 -5.37 88.18
CA SER A 88 -58.24 -6.55 88.09
C SER A 88 -57.67 -7.64 87.18
N ILE A 89 -57.87 -8.89 87.58
CA ILE A 89 -57.72 -10.07 86.74
C ILE A 89 -59.13 -10.64 86.55
N ASP A 90 -59.62 -10.61 85.33
CA ASP A 90 -60.97 -11.03 84.97
C ASP A 90 -60.91 -12.09 83.89
N LYS A 91 -61.68 -13.16 84.04
CA LYS A 91 -61.70 -14.28 83.10
C LYS A 91 -62.08 -13.89 81.68
N THR A 92 -62.85 -12.82 81.52
CA THR A 92 -63.35 -12.34 80.22
C THR A 92 -62.60 -11.11 79.72
N ALA A 93 -62.36 -10.14 80.60
CA ALA A 93 -61.71 -8.88 80.24
C ALA A 93 -60.18 -8.92 80.32
N GLY A 94 -59.60 -10.02 80.82
CA GLY A 94 -58.16 -10.18 80.97
C GLY A 94 -57.60 -9.36 82.13
N ILE A 95 -56.42 -8.76 81.92
CA ILE A 95 -55.69 -8.00 82.95
C ILE A 95 -55.93 -6.50 82.75
N ASN A 96 -56.43 -5.83 83.77
CA ASN A 96 -56.44 -4.37 83.86
C ASN A 96 -55.38 -3.91 84.87
N ALA A 97 -54.40 -3.16 84.39
CA ALA A 97 -53.30 -2.62 85.20
C ALA A 97 -53.67 -1.34 86.00
N GLY A 98 -54.91 -0.86 85.93
CA GLY A 98 -55.36 0.30 86.70
C GLY A 98 -54.64 1.61 86.34
N ASN A 99 -54.39 1.82 85.04
CA ASN A 99 -53.59 2.95 84.53
C ASN A 99 -52.19 3.04 85.15
N LYS A 100 -51.59 1.89 85.47
CA LYS A 100 -50.19 1.80 85.92
C LYS A 100 -49.37 1.06 84.87
N ALA A 101 -48.09 1.40 84.80
CA ALA A 101 -47.14 0.63 84.02
C ALA A 101 -47.00 -0.78 84.63
N ILE A 102 -46.92 -1.78 83.77
CA ILE A 102 -46.50 -3.13 84.17
C ILE A 102 -44.97 -3.13 84.06
N THR A 103 -44.28 -3.01 85.19
CA THR A 103 -42.83 -2.98 85.26
C THR A 103 -42.25 -4.39 85.43
N ASN A 104 -40.95 -4.56 85.15
CA ASN A 104 -40.24 -5.85 85.26
C ASN A 104 -40.75 -6.94 84.29
N VAL A 105 -41.23 -6.53 83.12
CA VAL A 105 -41.52 -7.43 82.00
C VAL A 105 -40.19 -7.77 81.30
N GLY A 106 -39.84 -9.06 81.22
CA GLY A 106 -38.65 -9.53 80.50
C GLY A 106 -38.68 -9.21 79.00
N THR A 107 -37.61 -9.54 78.27
CA THR A 107 -37.63 -9.41 76.81
C THR A 107 -38.58 -10.43 76.21
N GLY A 108 -39.49 -9.99 75.36
CA GLY A 108 -40.29 -10.87 74.51
C GLY A 108 -39.47 -11.43 73.35
N ILE A 109 -38.36 -10.77 72.99
CA ILE A 109 -37.39 -11.25 72.01
C ILE A 109 -36.58 -12.41 72.61
N VAL A 110 -36.77 -13.60 72.04
CA VAL A 110 -35.85 -14.73 72.21
C VAL A 110 -34.76 -14.58 71.15
N ALA A 111 -33.50 -14.61 71.58
CA ALA A 111 -32.36 -14.46 70.68
C ALA A 111 -32.43 -15.48 69.54
N ASN A 112 -32.67 -14.99 68.32
CA ASN A 112 -32.53 -15.74 67.07
C ASN A 112 -33.43 -16.99 66.94
N SER A 113 -34.74 -16.82 66.90
CA SER A 113 -35.61 -17.77 66.19
C SER A 113 -36.92 -17.11 65.77
N ASN A 114 -37.23 -17.24 64.49
CA ASN A 114 -38.47 -16.86 63.83
C ASN A 114 -39.70 -17.68 64.32
N ALA A 115 -39.63 -18.24 65.54
CA ALA A 115 -40.50 -19.29 66.04
C ALA A 115 -41.45 -18.84 67.17
N ASP A 116 -41.21 -17.70 67.82
CA ASP A 116 -42.00 -17.24 68.98
C ASP A 116 -42.44 -15.77 68.86
N ASN A 117 -43.20 -15.45 67.81
CA ASN A 117 -43.85 -14.13 67.64
C ASN A 117 -45.07 -13.91 68.56
N SER A 118 -45.27 -14.74 69.60
CA SER A 118 -46.45 -14.74 70.47
C SER A 118 -46.23 -14.04 71.82
N ASN A 119 -44.99 -13.71 72.18
CA ASN A 119 -44.66 -13.04 73.44
C ASN A 119 -44.91 -11.52 73.38
N VAL A 120 -45.25 -10.91 74.52
CA VAL A 120 -45.37 -9.46 74.64
C VAL A 120 -43.97 -8.82 74.55
N ALA A 121 -43.75 -8.01 73.51
CA ALA A 121 -42.55 -7.20 73.38
C ALA A 121 -42.56 -6.04 74.39
N ASN A 122 -41.44 -5.82 75.07
CA ASN A 122 -41.26 -4.59 75.84
C ASN A 122 -40.77 -3.45 74.92
N ILE A 123 -40.72 -2.22 75.45
CA ILE A 123 -40.32 -1.07 74.62
C ILE A 123 -38.86 -1.14 74.13
N GLY A 124 -37.98 -1.83 74.85
CA GLY A 124 -36.60 -2.08 74.43
C GLY A 124 -36.52 -3.02 73.24
N ASP A 125 -37.38 -4.03 73.20
CA ASP A 125 -37.53 -4.95 72.07
C ASP A 125 -37.94 -4.19 70.79
N VAL A 126 -38.98 -3.34 70.91
CA VAL A 126 -39.47 -2.51 69.79
C VAL A 126 -38.38 -1.59 69.26
N LYS A 127 -37.60 -0.96 70.16
CA LYS A 127 -36.49 -0.07 69.78
C LYS A 127 -35.38 -0.81 69.03
N THR A 128 -35.08 -2.04 69.44
CA THR A 128 -34.07 -2.89 68.79
C THR A 128 -34.51 -3.28 67.39
N ILE A 129 -35.74 -3.79 67.23
CA ILE A 129 -36.32 -4.15 65.93
C ILE A 129 -36.31 -2.96 64.96
N ALA A 130 -36.72 -1.78 65.43
CA ALA A 130 -36.73 -0.58 64.60
C ALA A 130 -35.31 -0.16 64.14
N ASN A 131 -34.32 -0.24 65.03
CA ASN A 131 -32.93 0.08 64.69
C ASN A 131 -32.34 -0.91 63.68
N ASP A 132 -32.58 -2.22 63.87
CA ASP A 132 -32.09 -3.26 62.95
C ASP A 132 -32.73 -3.13 61.57
N ALA A 133 -34.03 -2.83 61.50
CA ALA A 133 -34.70 -2.55 60.23
C ALA A 133 -34.10 -1.35 59.49
N VAL A 134 -33.79 -0.27 60.20
CA VAL A 134 -33.13 0.93 59.63
C VAL A 134 -31.69 0.61 59.21
N ALA A 135 -30.96 -0.19 59.98
CA ALA A 135 -29.61 -0.62 59.63
C ALA A 135 -29.61 -1.48 58.36
N ASN A 136 -30.56 -2.41 58.22
CA ASN A 136 -30.70 -3.27 57.04
C ASN A 136 -31.15 -2.53 55.78
N LEU A 137 -31.90 -1.43 55.92
CA LEU A 137 -32.21 -0.55 54.77
C LEU A 137 -30.99 0.28 54.30
N SER A 138 -29.90 0.29 55.08
CA SER A 138 -28.68 1.07 54.83
C SER A 138 -27.62 0.29 54.02
N THR A 139 -28.03 -0.53 53.05
CA THR A 139 -27.06 -1.29 52.25
C THR A 139 -26.17 -0.36 51.43
N ASN A 140 -24.86 -0.57 51.49
CA ASN A 140 -23.94 0.12 50.61
C ASN A 140 -24.19 -0.35 49.17
N LEU A 141 -24.26 0.58 48.22
CA LEU A 141 -24.22 0.24 46.81
C LEU A 141 -22.77 -0.02 46.41
N GLY A 142 -22.44 -1.27 46.06
CA GLY A 142 -21.14 -1.61 45.46
C GLY A 142 -21.08 -1.10 44.01
N VAL A 143 -20.00 -0.39 43.66
CA VAL A 143 -19.77 0.15 42.31
C VAL A 143 -18.38 -0.29 41.85
N THR A 144 -18.27 -0.79 40.62
CA THR A 144 -16.98 -1.16 40.01
C THR A 144 -16.97 -0.77 38.53
N ASP A 145 -15.82 -0.34 38.03
CA ASP A 145 -15.54 -0.14 36.61
C ASP A 145 -14.73 -1.30 35.99
N GLY A 146 -14.61 -2.42 36.73
CA GLY A 146 -13.80 -3.58 36.38
C GLY A 146 -12.34 -3.51 36.87
N THR A 147 -11.85 -2.32 37.22
CA THR A 147 -10.47 -2.10 37.71
C THR A 147 -10.45 -1.56 39.14
N ASN A 148 -11.36 -0.65 39.46
CA ASN A 148 -11.53 -0.03 40.76
C ASN A 148 -12.85 -0.47 41.38
N ASN A 149 -12.83 -0.75 42.69
CA ASN A 149 -14.03 -1.06 43.46
C ASN A 149 -14.27 0.01 44.50
N GLY A 150 -15.50 0.51 44.56
CA GLY A 150 -15.97 1.46 45.55
C GLY A 150 -17.30 1.01 46.16
N THR A 151 -17.67 1.68 47.24
CA THR A 151 -18.98 1.52 47.86
C THR A 151 -19.56 2.90 48.16
N VAL A 152 -20.86 3.07 47.96
CA VAL A 152 -21.59 4.29 48.31
C VAL A 152 -22.53 3.96 49.44
N ASN A 153 -22.37 4.63 50.59
CA ASN A 153 -23.31 4.47 51.70
C ASN A 153 -24.57 5.28 51.42
N LEU A 154 -25.63 4.65 50.93
CA LEU A 154 -26.86 5.34 50.53
C LEU A 154 -27.60 6.07 51.66
N LYS A 155 -27.23 5.82 52.93
CA LYS A 155 -27.77 6.56 54.08
C LYS A 155 -27.17 7.96 54.19
N THR A 156 -25.89 8.11 53.88
CA THR A 156 -25.12 9.32 54.17
C THR A 156 -24.50 9.96 52.93
N GLU A 157 -24.48 9.25 51.81
CA GLU A 157 -23.82 9.64 50.58
C GLU A 157 -24.77 9.56 49.38
N LYS A 158 -24.43 10.30 48.33
CA LYS A 158 -25.07 10.19 47.02
C LYS A 158 -24.09 9.57 46.05
N LEU A 159 -24.58 8.74 45.12
CA LEU A 159 -23.77 8.27 44.01
C LEU A 159 -23.38 9.47 43.14
N LYS A 160 -22.08 9.78 43.11
CA LYS A 160 -21.51 10.82 42.25
C LYS A 160 -21.06 10.19 40.93
N VAL A 161 -21.72 10.58 39.84
CA VAL A 161 -21.33 10.18 38.48
C VAL A 161 -20.71 11.38 37.78
N VAL A 162 -19.52 11.21 37.20
CA VAL A 162 -18.78 12.27 36.51
C VAL A 162 -18.30 11.73 35.16
N GLY A 163 -18.57 12.45 34.08
CA GLY A 163 -17.94 12.21 32.78
C GLY A 163 -16.58 12.90 32.71
N THR A 164 -15.60 12.26 32.07
CA THR A 164 -14.26 12.82 31.84
C THR A 164 -13.97 12.92 30.34
N GLY A 165 -13.17 13.90 29.93
CA GLY A 165 -12.81 14.11 28.52
C GLY A 165 -14.00 14.59 27.69
N ALA A 166 -14.29 13.92 26.58
CA ALA A 166 -15.44 14.24 25.72
C ALA A 166 -16.77 13.67 26.23
N ALA A 167 -16.74 12.79 27.23
CA ALA A 167 -17.94 12.20 27.80
C ALA A 167 -18.54 13.13 28.86
N THR A 168 -19.84 13.37 28.77
CA THR A 168 -20.65 13.98 29.82
C THR A 168 -21.55 12.93 30.44
N ALA A 169 -21.74 13.01 31.76
CA ALA A 169 -22.67 12.14 32.47
C ALA A 169 -23.77 12.99 33.09
N THR A 170 -25.03 12.64 32.80
CA THR A 170 -26.20 13.32 33.35
C THR A 170 -27.06 12.30 34.08
N VAL A 171 -27.46 12.63 35.31
CA VAL A 171 -28.41 11.83 36.09
C VAL A 171 -29.79 12.46 35.97
N ASN A 172 -30.75 11.71 35.41
CA ASN A 172 -32.14 12.14 35.28
C ASN A 172 -33.04 11.09 35.96
N GLY A 173 -33.50 11.39 37.17
CA GLY A 173 -34.25 10.43 37.99
C GLY A 173 -33.40 9.21 38.35
N GLN A 174 -33.85 8.01 37.96
CA GLN A 174 -33.11 6.75 38.17
C GLN A 174 -32.20 6.37 37.00
N THR A 175 -32.11 7.19 35.94
CA THR A 175 -31.30 6.90 34.76
C THR A 175 -30.00 7.70 34.76
N VAL A 176 -28.89 7.02 34.52
CA VAL A 176 -27.60 7.64 34.21
C VAL A 176 -27.42 7.62 32.70
N ILE A 177 -27.36 8.80 32.09
CA ILE A 177 -27.08 8.96 30.66
C ILE A 177 -25.60 9.34 30.52
N VAL A 178 -24.86 8.55 29.76
CA VAL A 178 -23.50 8.87 29.35
C VAL A 178 -23.53 9.22 27.88
N ASP A 179 -23.17 10.46 27.56
CA ASP A 179 -23.13 10.97 26.20
C ASP A 179 -21.72 11.44 25.87
N VAL A 180 -21.31 11.31 24.61
CA VAL A 180 -19.98 11.72 24.13
C VAL A 180 -20.14 12.86 23.14
N ALA A 181 -19.44 13.97 23.37
CA ALA A 181 -19.48 15.10 22.47
C ALA A 181 -19.01 14.68 21.07
N LYS A 182 -19.81 15.02 20.06
CA LYS A 182 -19.43 14.81 18.66
C LYS A 182 -18.23 15.71 18.32
N GLY A 183 -17.14 15.08 17.92
CA GLY A 183 -15.95 15.74 17.37
C GLY A 183 -16.14 16.06 15.90
N THR A 184 -15.24 16.89 15.35
CA THR A 184 -15.18 17.18 13.92
C THR A 184 -13.92 16.57 13.33
N LEU A 185 -13.98 16.11 12.09
CA LEU A 185 -12.82 15.73 11.29
C LEU A 185 -13.07 16.20 9.86
N ALA A 186 -12.16 17.01 9.34
CA ALA A 186 -12.27 17.58 8.01
C ALA A 186 -10.89 17.58 7.34
N ALA A 187 -10.88 17.33 6.04
CA ALA A 187 -9.68 17.51 5.22
C ALA A 187 -9.60 18.95 4.71
N ASN A 188 -8.39 19.50 4.72
CA ASN A 188 -8.10 20.74 4.03
C ASN A 188 -8.26 20.55 2.51
N ALA A 189 -9.13 21.34 1.89
CA ALA A 189 -9.44 21.20 0.46
C ALA A 189 -8.25 21.48 -0.48
N ALA A 190 -7.22 22.19 -0.01
CA ALA A 190 -6.02 22.53 -0.78
C ALA A 190 -4.87 21.52 -0.56
N THR A 191 -4.65 21.10 0.69
CA THR A 191 -3.48 20.27 1.04
C THR A 191 -3.81 18.80 1.31
N GLY A 192 -5.08 18.47 1.53
CA GLY A 192 -5.52 17.15 2.00
C GLY A 192 -5.22 16.87 3.48
N ALA A 193 -4.57 17.79 4.21
CA ALA A 193 -4.26 17.58 5.63
C ALA A 193 -5.54 17.45 6.47
N LEU A 194 -5.61 16.44 7.33
CA LEU A 194 -6.73 16.23 8.23
C LEU A 194 -6.60 17.12 9.47
N THR A 195 -7.71 17.73 9.87
CA THR A 195 -7.84 18.54 11.09
C THR A 195 -9.14 18.20 11.78
N GLY A 196 -9.20 18.34 13.09
CA GLY A 196 -10.40 17.99 13.85
C GLY A 196 -10.42 18.55 15.26
N THR A 197 -11.59 18.51 15.87
CA THR A 197 -11.80 18.84 17.28
C THR A 197 -11.90 17.57 18.12
N ALA A 198 -11.61 17.68 19.41
CA ALA A 198 -11.79 16.57 20.35
C ALA A 198 -13.25 16.09 20.37
N GLY A 199 -13.46 14.78 20.48
CA GLY A 199 -14.77 14.13 20.49
C GLY A 199 -14.79 12.87 19.64
N VAL A 200 -15.99 12.31 19.45
CA VAL A 200 -16.22 11.15 18.57
C VAL A 200 -16.74 11.63 17.21
N VAL A 201 -16.13 11.16 16.13
CA VAL A 201 -16.54 11.51 14.77
C VAL A 201 -17.45 10.43 14.19
N ASP A 202 -18.50 10.86 13.50
CA ASP A 202 -19.38 9.94 12.78
C ASP A 202 -18.66 9.29 11.60
N ALA A 203 -19.01 8.05 11.30
CA ALA A 203 -18.39 7.28 10.22
C ALA A 203 -18.46 8.00 8.86
N ASN A 204 -19.57 8.72 8.59
CA ASN A 204 -19.75 9.48 7.36
C ASN A 204 -18.81 10.69 7.27
N ASP A 205 -18.61 11.40 8.38
CA ASP A 205 -17.70 12.55 8.45
C ASP A 205 -16.26 12.07 8.27
N MET A 206 -15.90 10.93 8.90
CA MET A 206 -14.59 10.29 8.71
C MET A 206 -14.36 9.88 7.26
N ALA A 207 -15.31 9.17 6.65
CA ALA A 207 -15.21 8.74 5.26
C ALA A 207 -15.05 9.94 4.32
N THR A 208 -15.83 11.00 4.53
CA THR A 208 -15.76 12.22 3.71
C THR A 208 -14.40 12.91 3.85
N ALA A 209 -13.92 13.11 5.07
CA ALA A 209 -12.63 13.76 5.33
C ALA A 209 -11.47 12.92 4.76
N VAL A 210 -11.43 11.63 5.07
CA VAL A 210 -10.35 10.73 4.61
C VAL A 210 -10.36 10.58 3.09
N ASN A 211 -11.51 10.38 2.45
CA ASN A 211 -11.59 10.28 0.99
C ASN A 211 -11.19 11.58 0.30
N THR A 212 -11.54 12.73 0.87
CA THR A 212 -11.11 14.04 0.36
C THR A 212 -9.60 14.21 0.49
N ALA A 213 -9.02 13.85 1.65
CA ALA A 213 -7.59 13.87 1.89
C ALA A 213 -6.82 12.99 0.90
N ILE A 214 -7.28 11.76 0.68
CA ILE A 214 -6.69 10.81 -0.26
C ILE A 214 -6.78 11.33 -1.69
N THR A 215 -7.96 11.79 -2.11
CA THR A 215 -8.14 12.38 -3.45
C THR A 215 -7.18 13.54 -3.67
N LYS A 216 -7.02 14.44 -2.69
CA LYS A 216 -6.09 15.57 -2.80
C LYS A 216 -4.62 15.15 -2.80
N ALA A 217 -4.25 14.14 -2.03
CA ALA A 217 -2.91 13.58 -2.08
C ALA A 217 -2.59 12.98 -3.47
N VAL A 218 -3.54 12.28 -4.06
CA VAL A 218 -3.42 11.73 -5.42
C VAL A 218 -3.39 12.84 -6.47
N ASP A 219 -4.26 13.85 -6.38
CA ASP A 219 -4.25 15.02 -7.27
C ASP A 219 -2.89 15.72 -7.23
N ASN A 220 -2.34 15.95 -6.04
CA ASN A 220 -1.03 16.59 -5.88
C ASN A 220 0.10 15.69 -6.43
N ALA A 221 0.06 14.39 -6.15
CA ALA A 221 1.06 13.45 -6.63
C ALA A 221 1.04 13.31 -8.15
N THR A 222 -0.14 13.29 -8.78
CA THR A 222 -0.29 13.10 -10.24
C THR A 222 -0.20 14.41 -11.02
N GLY A 223 -0.81 15.48 -10.50
CA GLY A 223 -0.86 16.80 -11.12
C GLY A 223 0.46 17.57 -11.08
N THR A 224 1.47 17.11 -10.33
CA THR A 224 2.78 17.78 -10.24
C THR A 224 3.89 17.02 -10.99
N GLN A 225 3.63 15.82 -11.51
CA GLN A 225 4.66 15.08 -12.24
C GLN A 225 4.97 15.76 -13.57
N ALA A 226 6.24 16.09 -13.76
CA ALA A 226 6.76 16.65 -15.00
C ALA A 226 8.00 15.87 -15.45
N LEU A 227 8.08 15.59 -16.74
CA LEU A 227 9.32 15.15 -17.38
C LEU A 227 10.11 16.39 -17.78
N ASN A 228 11.15 16.70 -17.00
CA ASN A 228 12.07 17.78 -17.30
C ASN A 228 13.08 17.32 -18.37
N LEU A 229 13.28 18.12 -19.40
CA LEU A 229 14.11 17.84 -20.57
C LEU A 229 15.14 18.93 -20.76
N THR A 230 16.36 18.55 -21.15
CA THR A 230 17.42 19.50 -21.54
C THR A 230 18.33 18.89 -22.59
N ASP A 231 18.82 19.73 -23.50
CA ASP A 231 19.89 19.37 -24.45
C ASP A 231 21.27 19.95 -24.04
N GLY A 232 21.37 20.46 -22.80
CA GLY A 232 22.54 21.16 -22.27
C GLY A 232 22.48 22.68 -22.43
N THR A 233 21.73 23.20 -23.41
CA THR A 233 21.59 24.64 -23.70
C THR A 233 20.17 25.17 -23.51
N ASN A 234 19.16 24.34 -23.76
CA ASN A 234 17.75 24.62 -23.62
C ASN A 234 17.15 23.72 -22.54
N THR A 235 16.13 24.20 -21.84
CA THR A 235 15.36 23.42 -20.85
C THR A 235 13.87 23.54 -21.11
N GLY A 236 13.14 22.44 -20.98
CA GLY A 236 11.69 22.40 -21.07
C GLY A 236 11.12 21.33 -20.14
N SER A 237 9.79 21.33 -19.95
CA SER A 237 9.13 20.33 -19.10
C SER A 237 7.81 19.90 -19.71
N VAL A 238 7.53 18.59 -19.72
CA VAL A 238 6.22 18.05 -20.10
C VAL A 238 5.46 17.67 -18.83
N LYS A 239 4.37 18.38 -18.56
CA LYS A 239 3.48 18.06 -17.43
C LYS A 239 2.68 16.80 -17.77
N LEU A 240 3.00 15.68 -17.13
CA LEU A 240 2.47 14.36 -17.51
C LEU A 240 0.95 14.24 -17.36
N SER A 241 0.34 15.07 -16.52
CA SER A 241 -1.12 15.06 -16.29
C SER A 241 -1.92 15.73 -17.41
N THR A 242 -1.32 16.61 -18.20
CA THR A 242 -2.07 17.45 -19.16
C THR A 242 -1.37 17.68 -20.49
N GLN A 243 -0.12 17.24 -20.64
CA GLN A 243 0.69 17.50 -21.84
C GLN A 243 1.23 16.18 -22.40
N THR A 244 1.25 16.10 -23.72
CA THR A 244 1.90 15.02 -24.47
C THR A 244 3.29 15.47 -24.90
N LEU A 245 4.30 14.61 -24.72
CA LEU A 245 5.62 14.86 -25.30
C LEU A 245 5.55 14.69 -26.83
N SER A 246 5.70 15.78 -27.56
CA SER A 246 5.87 15.74 -29.02
C SER A 246 7.34 15.49 -29.36
N VAL A 247 7.60 14.52 -30.24
CA VAL A 247 8.95 14.18 -30.70
C VAL A 247 8.95 14.20 -32.22
N SER A 248 9.72 15.12 -32.81
CA SER A 248 9.86 15.28 -34.26
C SER A 248 11.31 15.11 -34.69
N GLY A 249 11.51 14.54 -35.88
CA GLY A 249 12.80 14.51 -36.56
C GLY A 249 12.90 15.60 -37.61
N THR A 250 14.10 16.15 -37.82
CA THR A 250 14.41 17.14 -38.87
C THR A 250 15.79 16.85 -39.48
N ASN A 251 16.14 17.50 -40.60
CA ASN A 251 17.48 17.45 -41.22
C ASN A 251 18.02 16.03 -41.48
N GLY A 252 17.21 15.15 -42.06
CA GLY A 252 17.63 13.79 -42.39
C GLY A 252 17.40 12.76 -41.27
N VAL A 253 16.86 13.19 -40.13
CA VAL A 253 16.53 12.33 -38.98
C VAL A 253 15.01 12.14 -38.89
N GLN A 254 14.57 10.91 -38.64
CA GLN A 254 13.21 10.53 -38.29
C GLN A 254 13.13 10.07 -36.82
N ALA A 255 12.02 10.41 -36.16
CA ALA A 255 11.67 9.89 -34.84
C ALA A 255 10.33 9.13 -34.94
N THR A 256 10.22 8.01 -34.25
CA THR A 256 9.00 7.20 -34.20
C THR A 256 8.73 6.79 -32.76
N VAL A 257 7.52 7.09 -32.28
CA VAL A 257 7.06 6.69 -30.94
C VAL A 257 6.26 5.38 -31.07
N GLY A 258 6.68 4.34 -30.35
CA GLY A 258 6.04 3.03 -30.37
C GLY A 258 5.97 2.44 -28.96
N GLY A 259 4.77 2.25 -28.44
CA GLY A 259 4.56 1.82 -27.06
C GLY A 259 5.17 2.82 -26.06
N GLN A 260 6.12 2.35 -25.25
CA GLN A 260 6.81 3.16 -24.24
C GLN A 260 8.19 3.67 -24.72
N GLY A 261 8.55 3.45 -25.99
CA GLY A 261 9.86 3.79 -26.55
C GLY A 261 9.81 4.87 -27.62
N ILE A 262 10.94 5.57 -27.78
CA ILE A 262 11.21 6.50 -28.88
C ILE A 262 12.39 5.94 -29.67
N THR A 263 12.20 5.71 -30.97
CA THR A 263 13.26 5.30 -31.90
C THR A 263 13.68 6.49 -32.76
N ILE A 264 14.98 6.77 -32.85
CA ILE A 264 15.56 7.87 -33.64
C ILE A 264 16.55 7.29 -34.66
N GLY A 265 16.48 7.71 -35.91
CA GLY A 265 17.39 7.23 -36.96
C GLY A 265 17.35 8.08 -38.24
N LEU A 266 18.15 7.73 -39.25
CA LEU A 266 18.15 8.43 -40.54
C LEU A 266 16.90 8.11 -41.36
N ASP A 267 16.36 9.13 -42.02
CA ASP A 267 15.25 8.99 -42.93
C ASP A 267 15.63 8.25 -44.23
N THR A 268 14.61 7.77 -44.95
CA THR A 268 14.79 6.98 -46.17
C THR A 268 15.51 7.76 -47.28
N ALA A 269 15.22 9.05 -47.43
CA ALA A 269 15.83 9.87 -48.48
C ALA A 269 17.35 10.02 -48.25
N THR A 270 17.74 10.29 -47.01
CA THR A 270 19.15 10.40 -46.59
C THR A 270 19.87 9.06 -46.74
N LYS A 271 19.25 7.95 -46.32
CA LYS A 271 19.78 6.60 -46.54
C LYS A 271 20.01 6.28 -48.02
N ASN A 272 19.08 6.69 -48.89
CA ASN A 272 19.21 6.51 -50.33
C ASN A 272 20.32 7.38 -50.91
N LEU A 273 20.45 8.65 -50.50
CA LEU A 273 21.52 9.53 -50.97
C LEU A 273 22.91 8.99 -50.61
N ILE A 274 23.08 8.49 -49.38
CA ILE A 274 24.32 7.85 -48.94
C ILE A 274 24.61 6.59 -49.78
N SER A 275 23.60 5.74 -49.97
CA SER A 275 23.75 4.50 -50.74
C SER A 275 24.08 4.76 -52.22
N ASN A 276 23.43 5.75 -52.83
CA ASN A 276 23.68 6.15 -54.22
C ASN A 276 25.08 6.74 -54.38
N SER A 277 25.52 7.59 -53.46
CA SER A 277 26.88 8.16 -53.47
C SER A 277 27.93 7.06 -53.37
N SER A 278 27.74 6.11 -52.45
CA SER A 278 28.60 4.94 -52.32
C SER A 278 28.66 4.12 -53.61
N THR A 279 27.51 3.86 -54.23
CA THR A 279 27.40 3.10 -55.49
C THR A 279 28.06 3.82 -56.66
N ALA A 280 27.93 5.14 -56.75
CA ALA A 280 28.55 5.95 -57.80
C ALA A 280 30.09 5.91 -57.71
N VAL A 281 30.63 6.05 -56.50
CA VAL A 281 32.08 5.93 -56.24
C VAL A 281 32.58 4.52 -56.59
N ASP A 282 31.84 3.50 -56.19
CA ASP A 282 32.16 2.10 -56.50
C ASP A 282 32.13 1.82 -58.02
N THR A 283 31.15 2.38 -58.74
CA THR A 283 31.04 2.26 -60.20
C THR A 283 32.22 2.93 -60.90
N LEU A 284 32.55 4.16 -60.51
CA LEU A 284 33.73 4.85 -61.03
C LEU A 284 35.01 4.03 -60.79
N GLY A 285 35.09 3.36 -59.64
CA GLY A 285 36.18 2.47 -59.29
C GLY A 285 36.31 1.21 -60.16
N LYS A 286 35.24 0.80 -60.84
CA LYS A 286 35.24 -0.37 -61.73
C LYS A 286 35.49 -0.02 -63.21
N ASN A 287 35.41 1.24 -63.59
CA ASN A 287 35.69 1.67 -64.97
C ASN A 287 37.15 1.42 -65.34
N THR A 288 37.39 0.94 -66.57
CA THR A 288 38.74 0.70 -67.10
C THR A 288 38.93 1.37 -68.46
N PHE A 289 40.19 1.62 -68.83
CA PHE A 289 40.59 2.16 -70.13
C PHE A 289 41.64 1.26 -70.79
N THR A 290 41.53 1.09 -72.11
CA THR A 290 42.43 0.29 -72.97
C THR A 290 42.69 1.03 -74.27
N LEU A 291 43.95 1.10 -74.72
CA LEU A 291 44.29 1.48 -76.09
C LEU A 291 44.32 0.23 -76.97
N LYS A 292 43.73 0.33 -78.15
CA LYS A 292 43.71 -0.74 -79.16
C LYS A 292 44.56 -0.36 -80.35
N ALA A 293 45.38 -1.28 -80.83
CA ALA A 293 46.14 -1.16 -82.07
C ALA A 293 45.71 -2.26 -83.06
N ASP A 294 46.16 -2.16 -84.30
CA ASP A 294 45.72 -3.06 -85.39
C ASP A 294 45.97 -4.55 -85.10
N SER A 295 46.96 -4.89 -84.26
CA SER A 295 47.32 -6.28 -83.94
C SER A 295 47.50 -6.58 -82.45
N THR A 296 47.42 -5.58 -81.55
CA THR A 296 47.60 -5.76 -80.09
C THR A 296 46.80 -4.71 -79.29
N ASP A 297 46.40 -5.05 -78.07
CA ASP A 297 45.72 -4.13 -77.13
C ASP A 297 46.54 -3.99 -75.84
N THR A 298 46.43 -2.86 -75.15
CA THR A 298 46.97 -2.71 -73.78
C THR A 298 46.10 -3.45 -72.76
N THR A 299 46.67 -3.88 -71.63
CA THR A 299 45.86 -4.39 -70.50
C THR A 299 44.95 -3.30 -69.94
N ALA A 300 43.73 -3.67 -69.54
CA ALA A 300 42.75 -2.74 -68.98
C ALA A 300 43.26 -2.12 -67.68
N GLN A 301 43.37 -0.79 -67.65
CA GLN A 301 43.79 -0.05 -66.47
C GLN A 301 42.58 0.60 -65.80
N ALA A 302 42.40 0.36 -64.50
CA ALA A 302 41.30 0.96 -63.74
C ALA A 302 41.47 2.49 -63.61
N LEU A 303 40.40 3.25 -63.83
CA LEU A 303 40.43 4.72 -63.75
C LEU A 303 40.76 5.25 -62.35
N ASN A 304 40.45 4.48 -61.31
CA ASN A 304 40.72 4.81 -59.91
C ASN A 304 42.09 4.31 -59.41
N LYS A 305 43.08 4.17 -60.29
CA LYS A 305 44.40 3.68 -59.88
C LYS A 305 45.08 4.69 -58.95
N SER A 306 45.46 4.22 -57.75
CA SER A 306 46.30 5.00 -56.83
C SER A 306 47.60 5.42 -57.54
N GLY A 307 47.92 6.71 -57.51
CA GLY A 307 49.06 7.30 -58.22
C GLY A 307 48.79 7.79 -59.64
N GLY A 308 47.55 7.67 -60.14
CA GLY A 308 47.15 8.14 -61.47
C GLY A 308 47.34 7.10 -62.57
N LEU A 309 46.66 7.33 -63.70
CA LEU A 309 46.79 6.51 -64.90
C LEU A 309 47.94 7.01 -65.78
N ALA A 310 48.86 6.12 -66.16
CA ALA A 310 49.94 6.42 -67.09
C ALA A 310 50.06 5.33 -68.16
N PHE A 311 50.22 5.74 -69.42
CA PHE A 311 50.49 4.88 -70.58
C PHE A 311 51.74 5.37 -71.29
N LYS A 312 52.64 4.45 -71.66
CA LYS A 312 53.84 4.79 -72.43
C LYS A 312 53.51 4.71 -73.93
N VAL A 313 53.60 5.84 -74.63
CA VAL A 313 53.63 5.86 -76.11
C VAL A 313 55.10 5.84 -76.54
N ALA A 314 55.59 4.67 -76.95
CA ALA A 314 57.00 4.49 -77.32
C ALA A 314 57.19 4.53 -78.85
N GLY A 315 58.24 5.22 -79.30
CA GLY A 315 58.78 5.00 -80.65
C GLY A 315 59.59 3.70 -80.74
N ASP A 316 60.02 3.34 -81.95
CA ASP A 316 60.87 2.16 -82.18
C ASP A 316 62.31 2.35 -81.66
N GLY A 317 62.68 3.58 -81.30
CA GLY A 317 63.99 3.92 -80.76
C GLY A 317 65.06 4.18 -81.82
N ASP A 318 64.73 4.05 -83.11
CA ASP A 318 65.66 4.28 -84.23
C ASP A 318 65.10 5.32 -85.22
N LEU A 319 64.01 4.98 -85.91
CA LEU A 319 63.40 5.87 -86.91
C LEU A 319 62.32 6.76 -86.31
N VAL A 320 61.56 6.27 -85.33
CA VAL A 320 60.44 6.97 -84.70
C VAL A 320 60.79 7.27 -83.24
N SER A 321 60.64 8.54 -82.85
CA SER A 321 60.80 8.99 -81.47
C SER A 321 59.54 9.69 -81.00
N THR A 322 59.24 9.56 -79.71
CA THR A 322 58.08 10.16 -79.06
C THR A 322 58.53 11.06 -77.91
N SER A 323 57.84 12.17 -77.71
CA SER A 323 57.98 13.05 -76.54
C SER A 323 56.61 13.53 -76.11
N ALA A 324 56.46 13.87 -74.83
CA ALA A 324 55.21 14.40 -74.30
C ALA A 324 55.46 15.69 -73.52
N THR A 325 54.54 16.64 -73.66
CA THR A 325 54.38 17.83 -72.81
C THR A 325 53.10 17.69 -71.99
N THR A 326 52.66 18.73 -71.28
CA THR A 326 51.43 18.67 -70.45
C THR A 326 50.22 18.15 -71.22
N ASP A 327 50.03 18.62 -72.46
CA ASP A 327 48.78 18.38 -73.21
C ASP A 327 49.01 17.81 -74.62
N THR A 328 50.23 17.42 -74.98
CA THR A 328 50.55 16.94 -76.35
C THR A 328 51.55 15.81 -76.33
N VAL A 329 51.33 14.81 -77.20
CA VAL A 329 52.31 13.78 -77.54
C VAL A 329 52.81 14.06 -78.95
N ASN A 330 54.11 14.34 -79.08
CA ASN A 330 54.77 14.55 -80.36
C ASN A 330 55.39 13.24 -80.84
N VAL A 331 55.11 12.87 -82.08
CA VAL A 331 55.72 11.72 -82.77
C VAL A 331 56.57 12.25 -83.92
N THR A 332 57.86 11.94 -83.91
CA THR A 332 58.82 12.47 -84.89
C THR A 332 59.55 11.34 -85.60
N ILE A 333 59.78 11.51 -86.90
CA ILE A 333 60.54 10.57 -87.72
C ILE A 333 61.92 11.15 -88.00
N LYS A 334 62.98 10.35 -87.80
CA LYS A 334 64.36 10.69 -88.11
C LYS A 334 64.54 10.86 -89.62
N LYS A 335 64.89 12.06 -90.07
CA LYS A 335 65.12 12.35 -91.49
C LYS A 335 66.51 11.91 -91.92
N GLY A 336 66.57 11.13 -92.99
CA GLY A 336 67.81 10.72 -93.66
C GLY A 336 68.12 11.60 -94.86
N THR A 337 69.38 11.59 -95.30
CA THR A 337 69.85 12.33 -96.48
C THR A 337 70.83 11.51 -97.30
N LEU A 338 70.62 11.47 -98.61
CA LEU A 338 71.54 10.99 -99.63
C LEU A 338 72.24 12.16 -100.33
N SER A 339 73.37 11.88 -100.96
CA SER A 339 74.18 12.81 -101.75
C SER A 339 74.82 12.06 -102.92
N THR A 340 75.45 12.79 -103.84
CA THR A 340 76.23 12.21 -104.95
C THR A 340 77.71 12.55 -104.79
N ASN A 341 78.57 11.58 -105.03
CA ASN A 341 80.01 11.78 -105.12
C ASN A 341 80.37 12.48 -106.45
N ALA A 342 81.62 12.89 -106.58
CA ALA A 342 82.14 13.53 -107.79
C ALA A 342 82.10 12.57 -109.01
N ASP A 343 82.27 11.27 -108.79
CA ASP A 343 82.21 10.22 -109.81
C ASP A 343 80.79 9.78 -110.19
N GLY A 344 79.76 10.43 -109.63
CA GLY A 344 78.35 10.12 -109.89
C GLY A 344 77.77 8.99 -109.02
N THR A 345 78.54 8.36 -108.12
CA THR A 345 78.00 7.35 -107.19
C THR A 345 77.16 7.99 -106.08
N ILE A 346 76.10 7.31 -105.61
CA ILE A 346 75.25 7.79 -104.51
C ILE A 346 75.94 7.48 -103.17
N ASN A 347 76.07 8.50 -102.32
CA ASN A 347 76.61 8.39 -100.98
C ASN A 347 75.55 8.67 -99.91
N LYS A 348 75.57 7.89 -98.83
CA LYS A 348 74.71 8.06 -97.66
C LYS A 348 75.29 9.11 -96.74
N ALA A 349 74.62 10.25 -96.61
CA ALA A 349 75.10 11.36 -95.78
C ALA A 349 74.58 11.30 -94.33
N THR A 350 73.30 10.95 -94.13
CA THR A 350 72.69 10.81 -92.79
C THR A 350 71.71 9.64 -92.78
N ASP A 351 71.77 8.79 -91.74
CA ASP A 351 70.81 7.70 -91.53
C ASP A 351 69.41 8.23 -91.21
N GLY A 352 68.39 7.66 -91.84
CA GLY A 352 66.98 7.96 -91.57
C GLY A 352 66.10 7.81 -92.79
N VAL A 353 64.85 8.24 -92.67
CA VAL A 353 63.89 8.23 -93.79
C VAL A 353 64.19 9.41 -94.71
N VAL A 354 64.58 9.09 -95.94
CA VAL A 354 64.86 10.09 -96.98
C VAL A 354 63.55 10.59 -97.58
N THR A 355 63.48 11.90 -97.80
CA THR A 355 62.35 12.50 -98.51
C THR A 355 62.45 12.23 -100.01
N THR A 356 61.30 12.17 -100.69
CA THR A 356 61.24 12.02 -102.15
C THR A 356 62.06 13.09 -102.90
N ASP A 357 62.10 14.33 -102.40
CA ASP A 357 62.87 15.42 -103.02
C ASP A 357 64.37 15.13 -102.98
N ASN A 358 64.90 14.77 -101.80
CA ASN A 358 66.30 14.41 -101.65
C ASN A 358 66.69 13.21 -102.55
N MET A 359 65.83 12.21 -102.67
CA MET A 359 66.05 11.10 -103.61
C MET A 359 66.10 11.60 -105.07
N THR A 360 65.13 12.43 -105.46
CA THR A 360 65.01 12.96 -106.83
C THR A 360 66.24 13.77 -107.23
N THR A 361 66.69 14.69 -106.37
CA THR A 361 67.87 15.52 -106.62
C THR A 361 69.13 14.66 -106.80
N VAL A 362 69.36 13.71 -105.89
CA VAL A 362 70.56 12.88 -105.88
C VAL A 362 70.61 11.96 -107.08
N VAL A 363 69.49 11.31 -107.42
CA VAL A 363 69.43 10.44 -108.60
C VAL A 363 69.64 11.23 -109.89
N ASN A 364 68.99 12.39 -110.04
CA ASN A 364 69.14 13.23 -111.23
C ASN A 364 70.57 13.76 -111.39
N ASP A 365 71.22 14.16 -110.29
CA ASP A 365 72.62 14.62 -110.33
C ASP A 365 73.58 13.47 -110.68
N ALA A 366 73.35 12.27 -110.11
CA ALA A 366 74.12 11.07 -110.42
C ALA A 366 74.01 10.70 -111.91
N ILE A 367 72.79 10.70 -112.45
CA ILE A 367 72.54 10.44 -113.88
C ILE A 367 73.22 11.49 -114.75
N THR A 368 73.11 12.77 -114.39
CA THR A 368 73.72 13.87 -115.16
C THR A 368 75.24 13.70 -115.26
N LYS A 369 75.91 13.43 -114.13
CA LYS A 369 77.36 13.18 -114.08
C LYS A 369 77.78 11.95 -114.90
N ALA A 370 76.98 10.89 -114.86
CA ALA A 370 77.23 9.68 -115.66
C ALA A 370 77.14 9.95 -117.17
N VAL A 371 76.11 10.70 -117.62
CA VAL A 371 75.93 11.08 -119.03
C VAL A 371 77.10 11.96 -119.53
N THR A 372 77.52 12.95 -118.74
CA THR A 372 78.67 13.78 -119.07
C THR A 372 79.95 12.94 -119.22
N SER A 373 80.19 12.01 -118.30
CA SER A 373 81.36 11.13 -118.34
C SER A 373 81.37 10.23 -119.60
N ALA A 374 80.21 9.74 -120.04
CA ALA A 374 80.09 8.94 -121.26
C ALA A 374 80.35 9.76 -122.54
N LYS A 375 79.88 11.01 -122.59
CA LYS A 375 80.11 11.92 -123.72
C LYS A 375 81.59 12.22 -123.92
N ASP A 376 82.31 12.51 -122.84
CA ASP A 376 83.74 12.81 -122.88
C ASP A 376 84.59 11.59 -123.26
N GLY A 377 84.14 10.38 -122.88
CA GLY A 377 84.77 9.11 -123.25
C GLY A 377 84.65 8.71 -124.72
N SER A 378 83.71 9.30 -125.48
CA SER A 378 83.40 8.91 -126.87
C SER A 378 84.22 9.64 -127.94
N ALA A 379 85.32 10.29 -127.54
CA ALA A 379 86.17 11.05 -128.45
C ALA A 379 87.14 10.15 -129.24
N TRP A 380 87.36 10.47 -130.52
CA TRP A 380 88.31 9.78 -131.39
C TRP A 380 89.17 10.80 -132.16
N ASN A 381 90.24 10.36 -132.82
CA ASN A 381 91.13 11.27 -133.56
C ASN A 381 91.07 10.98 -135.07
N ILE A 382 91.06 12.02 -135.92
CA ILE A 382 91.11 11.90 -137.39
C ILE A 382 92.37 12.57 -137.96
N SER A 383 93.04 11.92 -138.93
CA SER A 383 94.17 12.49 -139.68
C SER A 383 93.97 12.30 -141.19
N THR A 384 94.14 13.36 -142.00
CA THR A 384 94.03 13.29 -143.47
C THR A 384 95.40 13.38 -144.15
N ASN A 385 95.59 12.53 -145.17
CA ASN A 385 96.79 12.48 -146.02
C ASN A 385 98.14 12.46 -145.29
N GLY A 386 98.20 11.79 -144.12
CA GLY A 386 99.41 11.69 -143.30
C GLY A 386 99.73 12.90 -142.42
N GLY A 387 98.80 13.87 -142.29
CA GLY A 387 98.92 15.00 -141.36
C GLY A 387 98.69 14.64 -139.88
N THR A 388 98.94 15.57 -138.97
CA THR A 388 98.69 15.39 -137.53
C THR A 388 97.22 15.10 -137.23
N ALA A 389 96.96 14.12 -136.37
CA ALA A 389 95.60 13.75 -135.99
C ALA A 389 94.95 14.82 -135.10
N THR A 390 93.71 15.20 -135.42
CA THR A 390 92.88 16.15 -134.67
C THR A 390 91.85 15.39 -133.86
N LYS A 391 91.70 15.74 -132.57
CA LYS A 391 90.68 15.13 -131.70
C LYS A 391 89.28 15.62 -132.06
N VAL A 392 88.39 14.68 -132.30
CA VAL A 392 86.95 14.86 -132.49
C VAL A 392 86.28 14.40 -131.21
N SER A 393 85.75 15.34 -130.43
CA SER A 393 85.09 15.00 -129.17
C SER A 393 83.72 14.37 -129.41
N GLY A 394 83.22 13.59 -128.44
CA GLY A 394 81.90 12.95 -128.54
C GLY A 394 80.79 13.97 -128.84
N GLY A 395 80.13 13.83 -129.99
CA GLY A 395 79.11 14.76 -130.49
C GLY A 395 79.63 15.91 -131.35
N ASN A 396 80.90 15.92 -131.76
CA ASN A 396 81.40 16.80 -132.83
C ASN A 396 81.18 16.14 -134.20
N THR A 397 80.88 16.94 -135.23
CA THR A 397 80.73 16.50 -136.63
C THR A 397 82.03 16.75 -137.38
N VAL A 398 82.40 15.81 -138.27
CA VAL A 398 83.52 15.98 -139.21
C VAL A 398 82.95 15.98 -140.62
N ASP A 399 83.11 17.09 -141.32
CA ASP A 399 82.75 17.20 -142.74
C ASP A 399 83.95 16.87 -143.62
N LEU A 400 83.74 15.96 -144.58
CA LEU A 400 84.70 15.59 -145.61
C LEU A 400 84.19 16.14 -146.95
N ILE A 401 85.06 16.84 -147.68
CA ILE A 401 84.70 17.58 -148.90
C ILE A 401 85.27 16.84 -150.13
N ASN A 402 84.51 16.77 -151.24
CA ASN A 402 84.95 16.11 -152.49
C ASN A 402 86.21 16.74 -153.08
N GLY A 403 87.04 15.93 -153.73
CA GLY A 403 88.19 16.37 -154.53
C GLY A 403 88.03 16.00 -156.01
N ASP A 404 88.86 16.59 -156.88
CA ASP A 404 88.68 16.54 -158.34
C ASP A 404 88.57 15.12 -158.95
N ASN A 405 89.22 14.10 -158.35
CA ASN A 405 89.23 12.71 -158.84
C ASN A 405 88.53 11.71 -157.89
N ILE A 406 87.94 12.18 -156.78
CA ILE A 406 87.26 11.33 -155.80
C ILE A 406 85.94 12.01 -155.43
N GLU A 407 84.83 11.38 -155.86
CA GLU A 407 83.51 11.71 -155.36
C GLU A 407 83.31 10.99 -154.01
N ILE A 408 83.17 11.76 -152.93
CA ILE A 408 82.73 11.24 -151.63
C ILE A 408 81.21 11.34 -151.64
N THR A 409 80.55 10.20 -151.75
CA THR A 409 79.12 10.09 -151.55
C THR A 409 78.87 9.48 -150.18
N GLN A 410 78.00 10.11 -149.40
CA GLN A 410 77.33 9.44 -148.30
C GLN A 410 76.11 8.78 -148.91
N ASP A 411 76.09 7.45 -148.98
CA ASP A 411 74.83 6.74 -149.22
C ASP A 411 73.92 7.12 -148.05
N GLY A 412 72.80 7.80 -148.34
CA GLY A 412 71.89 8.38 -147.35
C GLY A 412 71.21 7.35 -146.44
N THR A 413 71.60 6.08 -146.50
CA THR A 413 71.19 5.04 -145.57
C THR A 413 72.03 4.98 -144.29
N ASP A 414 73.24 5.56 -144.25
CA ASP A 414 74.11 5.51 -143.08
C ASP A 414 74.61 6.90 -142.64
N GLY A 415 73.99 7.47 -141.59
CA GLY A 415 74.38 8.70 -140.90
C GLY A 415 74.26 8.58 -139.39
#